data_AF-M1B4J8-F1
#
_entry.id   AF-M1B4J8-F1
#
_cell.length_a   1.000
_cell.length_b   1.000
_cell.length_c   1.000
_cell.angle_alpha   90.00
_cell.angle_beta   90.00
_cell.angle_gamma   90.00
#
_symmetry.space_group_name_H-M   'P 1'
#
loop_
_entity.id
_entity.type
_entity.pdbx_description
1 polymer ?
#
loop_
_entity_poly.entity_id
_entity_poly.type
_entity_poly.pdbx_seq_one_letter_code
_entity_poly.pdbx_strand_id
1 'polypeptide(L)' 'MDIVDGSALCGEMTGEDANKNISSEQIKCLVSIFQLRLACSAETPQERINMEQVYGELIIIRDRFLK' A
#
# COMPACT_ATOMS: atom_id res chain seq x y z
N MET A 1 10.95 13.23 -5.95
CA MET A 1 9.87 12.28 -5.61
C MET A 1 10.57 11.16 -4.89
N ASP A 2 10.51 11.18 -3.57
CA ASP A 2 11.26 10.23 -2.75
C ASP A 2 10.52 8.90 -2.77
N ILE A 3 11.18 7.87 -3.31
CA ILE A 3 10.68 6.51 -3.30
C ILE A 3 10.59 6.11 -1.82
N VAL A 4 9.40 5.75 -1.35
CA VAL A 4 9.22 5.17 -0.02
C VAL A 4 10.13 3.95 0.07
N ASP A 5 11.16 4.05 0.92
CA ASP A 5 12.06 2.94 1.18
C ASP A 5 11.25 1.79 1.78
N GLY A 6 11.36 0.60 1.20
CA GLY A 6 10.66 -0.59 1.69
C GLY A 6 11.04 -0.93 3.14
N SER A 7 12.21 -0.46 3.59
CA SER A 7 12.65 -0.55 4.99
C SER A 7 11.76 0.23 5.96
N ALA A 8 11.14 1.34 5.54
CA ALA A 8 10.25 2.15 6.39
C ALA A 8 8.93 1.42 6.74
N LEU A 9 8.59 0.37 5.99
CA LEU A 9 7.46 -0.50 6.31
C LEU A 9 7.81 -1.54 7.38
N CYS A 10 9.09 -1.95 7.44
CA CYS A 10 9.65 -2.80 8.49
C CYS A 10 10.23 -1.90 9.58
N GLY A 11 9.37 -1.40 10.48
CA GLY A 11 9.82 -0.56 11.59
C GLY A 11 10.98 -1.18 12.37
N GLU A 12 12.07 -0.44 12.52
CA GLU A 12 13.11 -0.75 13.50
C GLU A 12 12.50 -0.60 14.89
N MET A 13 12.32 -1.70 15.63
CA MET A 13 11.68 -1.68 16.95
C MET A 13 12.71 -1.73 18.08
N THR A 14 12.79 -0.66 18.86
CA THR A 14 13.34 -0.64 20.22
C THR A 14 12.22 -0.20 21.17
N GLY A 15 11.51 -1.17 21.75
CA GLY A 15 10.47 -0.90 22.74
C GLY A 15 9.54 -2.09 22.94
N GLU A 16 9.45 -2.55 24.17
CA GLU A 16 8.61 -3.67 24.62
C GLU A 16 7.12 -3.29 24.55
N ASP A 17 6.48 -3.47 23.39
CA ASP A 17 5.02 -3.52 23.28
C ASP A 17 4.62 -4.47 22.13
N ALA A 18 3.96 -5.57 22.50
CA ALA A 18 3.29 -6.57 21.66
C ALA A 18 3.74 -6.67 20.19
N ASN A 19 4.78 -7.48 19.96
CA ASN A 19 5.28 -7.92 18.65
C ASN A 19 4.19 -8.62 17.81
N LYS A 20 3.32 -7.83 17.15
CA LYS A 20 2.61 -8.27 15.95
C LYS A 20 3.59 -8.14 14.79
N ASN A 21 4.36 -9.19 14.58
CA ASN A 21 5.23 -9.32 13.43
C ASN A 21 4.37 -9.16 12.16
N ILE A 22 4.60 -8.09 11.39
CA ILE A 22 3.84 -7.82 10.16
C ILE A 22 4.14 -8.96 9.19
N SER A 23 3.12 -9.70 8.80
CA SER A 23 3.32 -10.83 7.88
C SER A 23 3.73 -10.32 6.48
N SER A 24 4.45 -11.15 5.72
CA SER A 24 4.79 -10.84 4.33
C SER A 24 3.55 -10.49 3.48
N GLU A 25 2.41 -11.12 3.76
CA GLU A 25 1.14 -10.82 3.08
C GLU A 25 0.58 -9.45 3.44
N GLN A 26 0.72 -9.01 4.69
CA GLN A 26 0.37 -7.64 5.10
C GLN A 26 1.27 -6.61 4.43
N ILE A 27 2.58 -6.88 4.31
CA ILE A 27 3.52 -6.01 3.57
C ILE A 27 3.09 -5.90 2.11
N LYS A 28 2.79 -7.03 1.45
CA LYS A 28 2.32 -7.03 0.06
C LYS A 28 1.01 -6.25 -0.11
N CYS A 29 0.07 -6.39 0.81
CA CYS A 29 -1.18 -5.62 0.81
C CYS A 29 -0.91 -4.11 0.86
N LEU A 30 -0.05 -3.67 1.80
CA LEU A 30 0.32 -2.26 1.93
C LEU A 30 1.04 -1.73 0.68
N VAL A 31 1.94 -2.51 0.09
CA VAL A 31 2.61 -2.14 -1.17
C VAL A 31 1.58 -1.93 -2.30
N SER A 32 0.61 -2.83 -2.46
CA SER A 32 -0.45 -2.66 -3.47
C SER A 32 -1.30 -1.41 -3.22
N ILE A 33 -1.64 -1.11 -1.96
CA ILE A 33 -2.36 0.12 -1.60
C ILE A 33 -1.53 1.36 -1.92
N PHE A 34 -0.22 1.34 -1.65
CA PHE A 34 0.66 2.47 -1.96
C PHE A 34 0.80 2.70 -3.47
N GLN A 35 0.90 1.64 -4.26
CA GLN A 35 0.90 1.76 -5.72
C GLN A 35 -0.37 2.44 -6.24
N LEU A 36 -1.53 2.04 -5.72
CA LEU A 36 -2.80 2.68 -6.05
C LEU A 36 -2.82 4.16 -5.62
N ARG A 37 -2.33 4.47 -4.42
CA ARG A 37 -2.21 5.86 -3.93
C ARG A 37 -1.34 6.70 -4.86
N LEU A 38 -0.21 6.18 -5.31
CA LEU A 38 0.70 6.88 -6.23
C LEU A 38 -0.01 7.20 -7.54
N ALA A 39 -0.75 6.24 -8.11
CA ALA A 39 -1.55 6.47 -9.31
C ALA A 39 -2.63 7.54 -9.10
N CYS A 40 -3.30 7.56 -7.95
CA CYS A 40 -4.28 8.60 -7.62
C CYS A 40 -3.65 9.99 -7.37
N SER A 41 -2.38 10.01 -6.99
CA SER A 41 -1.64 11.22 -6.58
C SER A 41 -0.70 11.72 -7.68
N ALA A 42 -0.88 11.26 -8.92
CA ALA A 42 -0.13 11.78 -10.06
C ALA A 42 -0.31 13.31 -10.15
N GLU A 43 0.78 14.02 -10.50
CA GLU A 43 0.85 15.48 -10.48
C GLU A 43 -0.28 16.08 -11.33
N THR A 44 -0.43 15.58 -12.56
CA THR A 44 -1.43 16.08 -13.50
C THR A 44 -2.74 15.27 -13.43
N PRO A 45 -3.92 15.91 -13.59
CA PRO A 45 -5.20 15.20 -13.61
C PRO A 45 -5.30 14.11 -14.68
N GLN A 46 -4.62 14.27 -15.81
CA GLN A 46 -4.67 13.35 -16.96
C GLN A 46 -3.89 12.05 -16.69
N GLU A 47 -2.87 12.11 -15.85
CA GLU A 47 -2.08 10.93 -15.44
C GLU A 47 -2.72 10.16 -14.28
N ARG A 48 -3.73 10.75 -13.61
CA ARG A 48 -4.44 10.07 -12.53
C ARG A 48 -5.35 8.99 -13.10
N ILE A 49 -5.28 7.83 -12.46
CA ILE A 49 -6.23 6.73 -12.68
C ILE A 49 -7.66 7.20 -12.37
N ASN A 50 -8.65 6.75 -13.14
CA ASN A 50 -10.03 7.16 -12.93
C ASN A 50 -10.70 6.38 -11.78
N MET A 51 -11.82 6.88 -11.24
CA MET A 51 -12.47 6.27 -10.08
C MET A 51 -13.04 4.87 -10.31
N GLU A 52 -13.43 4.53 -11.54
CA GLU A 52 -13.89 3.18 -11.89
C GLU A 52 -12.73 2.18 -11.78
N GLN A 53 -11.57 2.56 -12.31
CA GLN A 53 -10.34 1.78 -12.20
C GLN A 53 -9.88 1.68 -10.73
N VAL A 54 -9.92 2.77 -9.96
CA VAL A 54 -9.61 2.75 -8.51
C VAL A 54 -10.49 1.75 -7.76
N TYR A 55 -11.80 1.76 -8.03
CA TYR A 55 -12.74 0.83 -7.42
C TYR A 55 -12.41 -0.62 -7.77
N GLY A 56 -12.08 -0.89 -9.04
CA GLY A 56 -11.63 -2.21 -9.50
C GLY A 56 -10.37 -2.70 -8.77
N GLU A 57 -9.34 -1.85 -8.66
CA GLU A 57 -8.10 -2.19 -7.95
C GLU A 57 -8.34 -2.44 -6.45
N LEU A 58 -9.21 -1.65 -5.80
CA LEU A 58 -9.56 -1.87 -4.39
C LEU A 58 -10.26 -3.21 -4.16
N ILE A 59 -11.15 -3.62 -5.06
CA ILE A 59 -11.77 -4.96 -5.00
C ILE A 59 -10.71 -6.04 -5.12
N ILE A 60 -9.80 -5.92 -6.08
CA ILE A 60 -8.74 -6.91 -6.31
C ILE A 60 -7.83 -7.03 -5.07
N ILE A 61 -7.43 -5.89 -4.48
CA ILE A 61 -6.61 -5.85 -3.26
C ILE A 61 -7.37 -6.52 -2.10
N ARG A 62 -8.64 -6.15 -1.88
CA ARG A 62 -9.47 -6.75 -0.83
C ARG A 62 -9.59 -8.27 -1.01
N ASP A 63 -9.97 -8.72 -2.20
CA ASP A 63 -10.23 -10.14 -2.46
C ASP A 63 -8.95 -11.00 -2.41
N ARG A 64 -7.78 -10.37 -2.61
CA ARG A 64 -6.48 -11.00 -2.45
C ARG A 64 -6.05 -11.15 -0.99
N PHE A 65 -6.27 -10.13 -0.15
CA PHE A 65 -5.64 -10.06 1.17
C PHE A 65 -6.60 -10.14 2.37
N LEU A 66 -7.91 -9.99 2.20
CA LEU A 66 -8.90 -9.86 3.28
C LEU A 66 -10.02 -10.92 3.22
N LYS A 67 -9.73 -12.11 2.68
CA LYS A 67 -10.70 -13.23 2.72
C LYS A 67 -11.05 -13.66 4.13
#